data_AF-A0A538T278-F1
#
_entry.id   AF-A0A538T278-F1
#
_cell.length_a   1.000
_cell.length_b   1.000
_cell.length_c   1.000
_cell.angle_alpha   90.00
_cell.angle_beta   90.00
_cell.angle_gamma   90.00
#
_symmetry.space_group_name_H-M   'P 1'
#
loop_
_entity.id
_entity.type
_entity.pdbx_description
1 polymer ?
#
loop_
_entity_poly.entity_id
_entity_poly.type
_entity_poly.pdbx_seq_one_letter_code
_entity_poly.pdbx_strand_id
1 'polypeptide(L)' 'AEACSHAPSTLAAAEREHIRQVLEKVGGNRSLASRLLGIDRGTLARKIRSLGLEPPPR' A
#
# COMPACT_ATOMS: atom_id res chain seq x y z
N ALA A 1 9.04 -9.51 -26.94
CA ALA A 1 8.13 -8.52 -26.36
C ALA A 1 8.52 -8.33 -24.91
N GLU A 2 9.15 -7.21 -24.60
CA GLU A 2 9.80 -6.91 -23.32
C GLU A 2 8.76 -6.74 -22.19
N ALA A 3 8.89 -7.53 -21.14
CA ALA A 3 8.24 -7.24 -19.87
C ALA A 3 9.11 -6.24 -19.12
N CYS A 4 8.92 -4.94 -19.36
CA CYS A 4 9.43 -3.91 -18.46
C CYS A 4 8.71 -4.05 -17.12
N SER A 5 9.30 -4.80 -16.20
CA SER A 5 9.03 -4.70 -14.77
C SER A 5 9.09 -3.22 -14.40
N HIS A 6 7.93 -2.58 -14.28
CA HIS A 6 7.79 -1.16 -13.94
C HIS A 6 8.22 -0.99 -12.49
N ALA A 7 9.53 -0.95 -12.27
CA ALA A 7 10.08 -0.53 -11.01
C ALA A 7 9.56 0.88 -10.75
N PRO A 8 8.99 1.15 -9.56
CA PRO A 8 8.52 2.48 -9.22
C PRO A 8 9.70 3.45 -9.33
N SER A 9 9.62 4.39 -10.25
CA SER A 9 10.68 5.38 -10.53
C SER A 9 10.89 6.37 -9.37
N THR A 10 10.03 6.33 -8.35
CA THR A 10 10.07 7.19 -7.17
C THR A 10 9.76 6.41 -5.90
N LEU A 11 10.29 6.88 -4.77
CA LEU A 11 9.98 6.33 -3.44
C LEU A 11 8.47 6.37 -3.15
N ALA A 12 7.77 7.41 -3.61
CA ALA A 12 6.32 7.54 -3.45
C ALA A 12 5.55 6.46 -4.22
N ALA A 13 5.96 6.15 -5.46
CA ALA A 13 5.36 5.07 -6.24
C ALA A 13 5.63 3.69 -5.61
N ALA A 14 6.84 3.50 -5.06
CA ALA A 14 7.21 2.26 -4.39
C ALA A 14 6.40 2.04 -3.11
N GLU A 15 6.25 3.10 -2.32
CA GLU A 15 5.43 3.09 -1.13
C GLU A 15 3.95 2.84 -1.46
N ARG A 16 3.42 3.50 -2.50
CA ARG A 16 2.03 3.28 -2.96
C ARG A 16 1.78 1.82 -3.32
N GLU A 17 2.64 1.25 -4.15
CA GLU A 17 2.49 -0.13 -4.60
C GLU A 17 2.64 -1.11 -3.43
N HIS A 18 3.60 -0.87 -2.53
CA HIS A 18 3.78 -1.71 -1.35
C HIS A 18 2.57 -1.69 -0.42
N ILE A 19 2.01 -0.51 -0.14
CA ILE A 19 0.81 -0.37 0.68
C ILE A 19 -0.39 -1.05 0.02
N ARG A 20 -0.56 -0.89 -1.30
CA ARG A 20 -1.62 -1.54 -2.08
C ARG A 20 -1.53 -3.06 -1.98
N GLN A 21 -0.36 -3.64 -2.25
CA GLN A 21 -0.14 -5.09 -2.20
C GLN A 21 -0.42 -5.66 -0.81
N VAL A 22 0.02 -4.98 0.26
CA VAL A 22 -0.25 -5.44 1.62
C VAL A 22 -1.75 -5.36 1.94
N LEU A 23 -2.43 -4.29 1.56
CA LEU A 23 -3.88 -4.15 1.74
C LEU A 23 -4.66 -5.26 1.03
N GLU A 24 -4.27 -5.61 -0.20
CA GLU A 24 -4.87 -6.72 -0.96
C GLU A 24 -4.60 -8.06 -0.27
N LYS A 25 -3.36 -8.30 0.17
CA LYS A 25 -2.96 -9.54 0.85
C LYS A 25 -3.74 -9.80 2.14
N VAL A 26 -4.17 -8.74 2.84
CA VAL A 26 -4.96 -8.85 4.09
C VAL A 26 -6.44 -8.57 3.90
N GLY A 27 -6.94 -8.48 2.66
CA GLY A 27 -8.35 -8.23 2.36
C GLY A 27 -8.89 -6.93 2.96
N GLY A 28 -8.14 -5.84 2.89
CA GLY A 28 -8.59 -4.53 3.38
C GLY A 28 -8.54 -4.37 4.91
N ASN A 29 -7.99 -5.35 5.64
CA ASN A 29 -7.76 -5.22 7.07
C ASN A 29 -6.60 -4.27 7.39
N ARG A 30 -6.93 -2.97 7.50
CA ARG A 30 -6.01 -1.89 7.88
C ARG A 30 -5.18 -2.18 9.15
N SER A 31 -5.71 -2.91 10.13
CA SER A 31 -4.98 -3.23 11.37
C SER A 31 -3.89 -4.29 11.14
N LEU A 32 -4.14 -5.26 10.26
CA LEU A 32 -3.15 -6.26 9.86
C LEU A 32 -2.14 -5.65 8.89
N ALA A 33 -2.60 -4.83 7.95
CA ALA A 33 -1.73 -4.13 7.01
C ALA A 33 -0.73 -3.23 7.73
N SER A 34 -1.16 -2.47 8.75
CA SER A 34 -0.24 -1.60 9.50
C SER A 34 0.83 -2.40 10.25
N ARG A 35 0.47 -3.56 10.82
CA ARG A 35 1.40 -4.47 11.49
C ARG A 35 2.42 -5.06 10.51
N LEU A 36 1.98 -5.47 9.32
CA LEU A 36 2.86 -6.00 8.27
C LEU A 36 3.81 -4.93 7.70
N LEU A 37 3.33 -3.69 7.57
CA LEU A 37 4.13 -2.56 7.11
C LEU A 37 5.03 -1.98 8.21
N GLY A 38 4.91 -2.42 9.46
CA GLY A 38 5.69 -1.90 10.59
C GLY A 38 5.37 -0.44 10.95
N ILE A 39 4.18 0.05 10.62
CA ILE A 39 3.75 1.42 10.88
C ILE A 39 2.50 1.47 11.76
N ASP A 40 2.28 2.61 12.40
CA ASP A 40 1.03 2.85 13.11
C ASP A 40 -0.19 2.91 12.17
N ARG A 41 -1.37 2.54 12.67
CA ARG A 41 -2.63 2.58 11.91
C ARG A 41 -2.98 3.99 11.44
N GLY A 42 -2.70 5.00 12.26
CA GLY A 42 -2.90 6.41 11.92
C GLY A 42 -2.00 6.85 10.76
N THR A 43 -0.75 6.40 10.75
CA THR A 43 0.20 6.61 9.65
C THR A 43 -0.30 5.95 8.37
N LEU A 44 -0.73 4.69 8.44
CA LEU A 44 -1.30 3.99 7.29
C LEU A 44 -2.53 4.73 6.75
N ALA A 45 -3.45 5.17 7.63
CA ALA A 45 -4.64 5.91 7.20
C ALA A 45 -4.30 7.25 6.53
N ARG A 46 -3.29 7.98 7.03
CA ARG A 46 -2.79 9.20 6.38
C ARG A 46 -2.18 8.89 5.02
N LYS A 47 -1.33 7.88 4.92
CA LYS A 47 -0.70 7.45 3.66
C LYS A 47 -1.73 7.01 2.62
N ILE A 48 -2.73 6.23 3.02
CA ILE A 48 -3.85 5.84 2.13
C ILE A 48 -4.54 7.07 1.55
N ARG A 49 -4.87 8.07 2.38
CA ARG A 49 -5.49 9.32 1.90
C ARG A 49 -4.55 10.13 1.01
N SER A 50 -3.30 10.33 1.42
CA SER A 50 -2.31 11.10 0.66
C SER A 50 -1.96 10.47 -0.69
N LEU A 51 -1.99 9.14 -0.79
CA LEU A 51 -1.68 8.39 -2.00
C LEU A 51 -2.91 8.10 -2.87
N GLY A 52 -4.10 8.53 -2.44
CA GLY A 52 -5.37 8.26 -3.14
C GLY A 52 -5.66 6.77 -3.28
N LEU A 53 -5.24 5.96 -2.30
CA LEU A 53 -5.49 4.52 -2.30
C LEU A 53 -6.88 4.24 -1.73
N GLU A 54 -7.66 3.44 -2.44
CA GLU A 54 -8.90 2.88 -1.91
C GLU A 54 -8.60 1.46 -1.42
N PRO A 55 -8.68 1.18 -0.10
CA PRO A 55 -8.53 -0.17 0.37
C PRO A 55 -9.75 -1.00 -0.07
N PRO A 56 -9.56 -2.28 -0.41
CA PRO A 56 -10.68 -3.14 -0.73
C PRO A 56 -11.66 -3.22 0.45
N PRO A 57 -12.96 -3.44 0.18
CA PRO A 57 -13.94 -3.66 1.23
C PRO A 57 -13.53 -4.87 2.09
N ARG A 58 -13.85 -4.79 3.39
CA ARG A 58 -13.56 -5.84 4.36
C ARG A 58 -14.55 -6.98 4.27
#